data_AF-A0A7D4UJ87-F1
#
_entry.id   AF-A0A7D4UJ87-F1
#
_cell.length_a   1.000
_cell.length_b   1.000
_cell.length_c   1.000
_cell.angle_alpha   90.00
_cell.angle_beta   90.00
_cell.angle_gamma   90.00
#
_symmetry.space_group_name_H-M   'P 1'
#
loop_
_entity.id
_entity.type
_entity.pdbx_description
1 polymer ?
#
loop_
_entity_poly.entity_id
_entity_poly.type
_entity_poly.pdbx_seq_one_letter_code
_entity_poly.pdbx_strand_id
1 'polypeptide(L)'
;MLGRVTESPDTPDTLDDDLAAARMRAISSPMRLRVLRLCAFDARTNKELAELLGVNPGTMLHHVRTLVSTGFLAPEPERLGAQGAREVPYRATGLSWHTPVRDGSRVLVETFLQQIEGIPGDELDITWLGLRLNAEHMAELSQRLHDLAQEFKDRGPDPDGDSYSLFTALHTDRNPPTPPA
;
A
#
# COMPACT_ATOMS: atom_id res chain seq x y z
N MET A 1 -15.79 57.28 -12.48
CA MET A 1 -16.50 56.27 -11.65
C MET A 1 -16.09 54.90 -12.15
N LEU A 2 -14.95 54.38 -11.66
CA LEU A 2 -14.38 53.09 -12.02
C LEU A 2 -14.52 52.18 -10.80
N GLY A 3 -15.43 51.21 -10.87
CA GLY A 3 -15.61 50.19 -9.84
C GLY A 3 -14.51 49.14 -9.95
N ARG A 4 -13.76 48.95 -8.86
CA ARG A 4 -12.74 47.91 -8.70
C ARG A 4 -13.46 46.60 -8.38
N VAL A 5 -13.35 45.60 -9.25
CA VAL A 5 -13.71 44.22 -8.92
C VAL A 5 -12.64 43.69 -7.96
N THR A 6 -13.04 43.41 -6.74
CA THR A 6 -12.23 42.65 -5.78
C THR A 6 -12.43 41.16 -6.10
N GLU A 7 -11.44 40.53 -6.72
CA GLU A 7 -11.32 39.08 -6.67
C GLU A 7 -10.94 38.68 -5.25
N SER A 8 -11.82 37.92 -4.58
CA SER A 8 -11.47 37.19 -3.36
C SER A 8 -10.55 36.03 -3.74
N PRO A 9 -9.48 35.75 -2.96
CA PRO A 9 -8.71 34.53 -3.19
C PRO A 9 -9.53 33.37 -2.67
N ASP A 10 -10.08 32.56 -3.58
CA ASP A 10 -10.56 31.23 -3.26
C ASP A 10 -9.46 30.46 -2.54
N THR A 11 -9.86 29.55 -1.66
CA THR A 11 -8.99 28.68 -0.85
C THR A 11 -9.10 27.25 -1.39
N PRO A 12 -8.32 26.83 -2.40
CA PRO A 12 -8.40 25.48 -2.97
C PRO A 12 -7.25 24.57 -2.53
N ASP A 13 -6.17 25.11 -1.95
CA ASP A 13 -4.92 24.35 -1.73
C ASP A 13 -4.87 23.61 -0.37
N THR A 14 -5.44 24.19 0.69
CA THR A 14 -5.30 23.67 2.06
C THR A 14 -6.07 22.36 2.33
N LEU A 15 -7.22 22.16 1.68
CA LEU A 15 -8.01 20.92 1.85
C LEU A 15 -7.34 19.72 1.18
N ASP A 16 -6.72 19.95 0.02
CA ASP A 16 -5.99 18.91 -0.71
C ASP A 16 -4.70 18.51 0.02
N ASP A 17 -3.99 19.48 0.61
CA ASP A 17 -2.83 19.25 1.46
C ASP A 17 -3.18 18.43 2.72
N ASP A 18 -4.28 18.76 3.38
CA ASP A 18 -4.73 18.04 4.58
C ASP A 18 -5.11 16.58 4.26
N LEU A 19 -5.78 16.34 3.13
CA LEU A 19 -6.11 15.01 2.67
C LEU A 19 -4.87 14.22 2.26
N ALA A 20 -3.92 14.84 1.57
CA ALA A 20 -2.64 14.22 1.21
C ALA A 20 -1.88 13.79 2.48
N ALA A 21 -1.79 14.67 3.47
CA ALA A 21 -1.17 14.36 4.76
C ALA A 21 -1.91 13.25 5.53
N ALA A 22 -3.25 13.24 5.48
CA ALA A 22 -4.05 12.18 6.08
C ALA A 22 -3.82 10.82 5.40
N ARG A 23 -3.73 10.80 4.07
CA ARG A 23 -3.42 9.60 3.28
C ARG A 23 -2.04 9.05 3.62
N MET A 24 -1.02 9.91 3.68
CA MET A 24 0.33 9.51 4.09
C MET A 24 0.33 8.88 5.49
N ARG A 25 -0.35 9.51 6.47
CA ARG A 25 -0.47 8.97 7.84
C ARG A 25 -1.21 7.63 7.89
N ALA A 26 -2.24 7.46 7.06
CA ALA A 26 -2.99 6.22 7.01
C ALA A 26 -2.10 5.05 6.55
N ILE A 27 -1.35 5.18 5.47
CA ILE A 27 -0.52 4.06 4.98
C ILE A 27 0.78 3.83 5.78
N SER A 28 1.16 4.72 6.70
CA SER A 28 2.25 4.48 7.67
C SER A 28 1.89 3.49 8.80
N SER A 29 0.97 2.54 8.57
CA SER A 29 0.61 1.50 9.53
C SER A 29 0.68 0.12 8.87
N PRO A 30 1.50 -0.81 9.42
CA PRO A 30 1.61 -2.16 8.88
C PRO A 30 0.26 -2.88 8.81
N MET A 31 -0.57 -2.76 9.86
CA MET A 31 -1.91 -3.34 9.89
C MET A 31 -2.79 -2.85 8.74
N ARG A 32 -2.77 -1.54 8.44
CA ARG A 32 -3.56 -0.96 7.35
C ARG A 32 -3.06 -1.40 5.97
N LEU A 33 -1.75 -1.55 5.80
CA LEU A 33 -1.19 -2.12 4.55
C LEU A 33 -1.60 -3.59 4.37
N ARG A 34 -1.62 -4.39 5.44
CA ARG A 34 -2.11 -5.78 5.41
C ARG A 34 -3.60 -5.85 5.06
N VAL A 35 -4.43 -4.97 5.62
CA VAL A 35 -5.86 -4.84 5.25
C VAL A 35 -6.00 -4.53 3.77
N LEU A 36 -5.25 -3.57 3.23
CA LEU A 36 -5.32 -3.21 1.81
C LEU A 36 -4.94 -4.37 0.89
N ARG A 37 -3.98 -5.20 1.29
CA ARG A 37 -3.59 -6.39 0.52
C ARG A 37 -4.67 -7.47 0.53
N LEU A 38 -5.30 -7.73 1.68
CA LEU A 38 -6.44 -8.65 1.75
C LEU A 38 -7.64 -8.17 0.92
N CYS A 39 -7.80 -6.86 0.79
CA CYS A 39 -8.87 -6.23 0.03
C CYS A 39 -8.52 -5.94 -1.45
N ALA A 40 -7.34 -6.35 -1.93
CA ALA A 40 -6.87 -6.03 -3.28
C ALA A 40 -7.68 -6.75 -4.37
N PHE A 41 -7.93 -8.04 -4.17
CA PHE A 41 -8.63 -8.90 -5.13
C PHE A 41 -10.05 -9.26 -4.67
N ASP A 42 -10.26 -9.39 -3.37
CA ASP A 42 -11.55 -9.73 -2.78
C ASP A 42 -12.08 -8.60 -1.92
N ALA A 43 -13.38 -8.31 -2.02
CA ALA A 43 -14.01 -7.42 -1.06
C ALA A 43 -14.26 -8.17 0.26
N ARG A 44 -13.89 -7.56 1.39
CA ARG A 44 -13.94 -8.20 2.72
C ARG A 44 -14.62 -7.32 3.74
N THR A 45 -15.34 -7.94 4.68
CA THR A 45 -16.03 -7.24 5.76
C THR A 45 -15.09 -6.97 6.94
N ASN A 46 -15.47 -6.05 7.83
CA ASN A 46 -14.71 -5.79 9.06
C ASN A 46 -14.48 -7.06 9.91
N LYS A 47 -15.46 -7.97 9.91
CA LYS A 47 -15.40 -9.23 10.66
C LYS A 47 -14.38 -10.19 10.03
N GLU A 48 -14.45 -10.38 8.72
CA GLU A 48 -13.51 -11.24 7.99
C GLU A 48 -12.06 -10.75 8.14
N LEU A 49 -11.84 -9.43 8.04
CA LEU A 49 -10.52 -8.83 8.24
C LEU A 49 -9.99 -9.03 9.67
N ALA A 50 -10.85 -8.87 10.67
CA ALA A 50 -10.50 -9.08 12.07
C ALA A 50 -10.09 -10.55 12.33
N GLU A 51 -10.82 -11.49 11.75
CA GLU A 51 -10.54 -12.93 11.84
C GLU A 51 -9.23 -13.30 11.13
N LEU A 52 -9.05 -12.88 9.88
CA LEU A 52 -7.86 -13.18 9.08
C LEU A 52 -6.57 -12.61 9.67
N LEU A 53 -6.65 -11.45 10.34
CA LEU A 53 -5.48 -10.79 10.94
C LEU A 53 -5.36 -11.05 12.45
N GLY A 54 -6.25 -11.85 13.04
CA GLY A 54 -6.19 -12.23 14.45
C GLY A 54 -6.34 -11.06 15.43
N VAL A 55 -7.14 -10.04 15.09
CA VAL A 55 -7.36 -8.85 15.93
C VAL A 55 -8.82 -8.69 16.31
N ASN A 56 -9.11 -7.94 17.38
CA ASN A 56 -10.50 -7.73 17.77
C ASN A 56 -11.26 -6.85 16.75
N PRO A 57 -12.59 -7.05 16.59
CA PRO A 57 -13.38 -6.31 15.60
C PRO A 57 -13.44 -4.78 15.79
N GLY A 58 -13.36 -4.30 17.04
CA GLY A 58 -13.34 -2.87 17.35
C GLY A 58 -12.02 -2.19 16.93
N THR A 59 -10.90 -2.89 17.09
CA THR A 59 -9.60 -2.46 16.58
C THR A 59 -9.60 -2.46 15.05
N MET A 60 -10.11 -3.52 14.42
CA MET A 60 -10.23 -3.56 12.96
C MET A 60 -11.11 -2.43 12.43
N LEU A 61 -12.21 -2.11 13.12
CA LEU A 61 -13.10 -1.03 12.73
C LEU A 61 -12.39 0.33 12.68
N HIS A 62 -11.45 0.58 13.61
CA HIS A 62 -10.63 1.78 13.56
C HIS A 62 -9.80 1.85 12.27
N HIS A 63 -9.13 0.75 11.91
CA HIS A 63 -8.33 0.67 10.68
C HIS A 63 -9.18 0.84 9.42
N VAL A 64 -10.30 0.12 9.32
CA VAL A 64 -11.22 0.20 8.17
C VAL A 64 -11.76 1.62 8.02
N ARG A 65 -12.21 2.27 9.11
CA ARG A 65 -12.72 3.65 9.06
C ARG A 65 -11.66 4.64 8.56
N THR A 66 -10.43 4.53 9.04
CA THR A 66 -9.33 5.39 8.56
C THR A 66 -9.08 5.18 7.06
N LEU A 67 -9.08 3.93 6.60
CA LEU A 67 -8.85 3.61 5.19
C LEU A 67 -9.99 4.08 4.29
N VAL A 68 -11.24 3.99 4.75
CA VAL A 68 -12.40 4.52 4.03
C VAL A 68 -12.36 6.05 3.99
N SER A 69 -12.11 6.71 5.12
CA SER A 69 -12.09 8.19 5.17
C SER A 69 -10.96 8.82 4.33
N THR A 70 -9.93 8.06 4.01
CA THR A 70 -8.81 8.50 3.16
C THR A 70 -8.93 8.01 1.71
N GLY A 71 -9.99 7.24 1.40
CA GLY A 71 -10.31 6.72 0.07
C GLY A 71 -9.55 5.46 -0.33
N PHE A 72 -8.75 4.86 0.55
CA PHE A 72 -8.03 3.62 0.24
C PHE A 72 -8.94 2.39 0.19
N LEU A 73 -10.04 2.40 0.93
CA LEU A 73 -11.10 1.40 0.85
C LEU A 73 -12.40 2.05 0.37
N ALA A 74 -13.13 1.36 -0.49
CA ALA A 74 -14.48 1.71 -0.90
C ALA A 74 -15.45 0.62 -0.44
N PRO A 75 -16.62 0.98 0.11
CA PRO A 75 -17.66 0.01 0.41
C PRO A 75 -18.28 -0.53 -0.88
N GLU A 76 -18.57 -1.82 -0.89
CA GLU A 76 -19.35 -2.50 -1.92
C GLU A 76 -20.81 -2.67 -1.46
N PRO A 77 -21.72 -3.12 -2.36
CA PRO A 77 -23.10 -3.40 -1.99
C PRO A 77 -23.22 -4.33 -0.79
N GLU A 78 -24.20 -4.05 0.08
CA GLU A 78 -24.51 -4.92 1.22
C GLU A 78 -24.80 -6.35 0.76
N ARG A 79 -24.29 -7.32 1.51
CA ARG A 79 -24.62 -8.74 1.34
C ARG A 79 -25.11 -9.35 2.64
N LEU A 80 -25.85 -10.45 2.53
CA LEU A 80 -26.24 -11.26 3.68
C LEU A 80 -25.04 -12.08 4.13
N GLY A 81 -24.59 -11.84 5.35
CA GLY A 81 -23.57 -12.63 6.03
C GLY A 81 -24.13 -13.92 6.61
N ALA A 82 -23.25 -14.69 7.26
CA ALA A 82 -23.68 -15.86 8.02
C ALA A 82 -24.73 -15.45 9.06
N GLN A 83 -25.81 -16.23 9.18
CA GLN A 83 -26.93 -15.97 10.11
C GLN A 83 -27.83 -14.77 9.73
N GLY A 84 -27.74 -14.26 8.49
CA GLY A 84 -28.67 -13.26 7.96
C GLY A 84 -28.37 -11.82 8.40
N ALA A 85 -27.22 -11.57 9.03
CA ALA A 85 -26.76 -10.22 9.31
C ALA A 85 -26.46 -9.49 7.99
N ARG A 86 -26.82 -8.20 7.90
CA ARG A 86 -26.38 -7.36 6.78
C ARG A 86 -24.96 -6.91 7.03
N GLU A 87 -24.08 -7.19 6.08
CA GLU A 87 -22.66 -6.83 6.15
C GLU A 87 -22.26 -6.01 4.94
N VAL A 88 -21.40 -5.01 5.15
CA VAL A 88 -20.80 -4.18 4.10
C VAL A 88 -19.37 -4.66 3.85
N PRO A 89 -19.08 -5.27 2.69
CA PRO A 89 -17.72 -5.60 2.29
C PRO A 89 -17.00 -4.36 1.74
N TYR A 90 -15.67 -4.36 1.83
CA TYR A 90 -14.81 -3.27 1.39
C TYR A 90 -13.75 -3.77 0.40
N ARG A 91 -13.51 -3.00 -0.66
CA ARG A 91 -12.47 -3.24 -1.68
C ARG A 91 -11.42 -2.16 -1.66
N ALA A 92 -10.16 -2.53 -1.90
CA ALA A 92 -9.08 -1.57 -2.05
C ALA A 92 -9.18 -0.81 -3.39
N THR A 93 -8.94 0.49 -3.35
CA THR A 93 -9.04 1.36 -4.53
C THR A 93 -7.77 1.43 -5.37
N GLY A 94 -6.68 0.80 -4.90
CA GLY A 94 -5.36 0.89 -5.54
C GLY A 94 -4.60 2.21 -5.29
N LEU A 95 -5.20 3.18 -4.59
CA LEU A 95 -4.57 4.46 -4.27
C LEU A 95 -3.24 4.33 -3.52
N SER A 96 -3.06 3.26 -2.73
CA SER A 96 -1.83 3.02 -1.96
C SER A 96 -0.60 2.81 -2.85
N TRP A 97 -0.77 2.38 -4.10
CA TRP A 97 0.34 2.19 -5.04
C TRP A 97 1.04 3.50 -5.41
N HIS A 98 0.30 4.61 -5.48
CA HIS A 98 0.82 5.90 -5.89
C HIS A 98 1.03 6.86 -4.71
N THR A 99 0.67 6.43 -3.50
CA THR A 99 0.76 7.30 -2.33
C THR A 99 2.13 7.11 -1.65
N PRO A 100 2.92 8.17 -1.47
CA PRO A 100 4.19 8.08 -0.76
C PRO A 100 3.95 7.73 0.72
N VAL A 101 4.71 6.76 1.24
CA VAL A 101 4.67 6.40 2.66
C VAL A 101 5.76 7.19 3.39
N ARG A 102 5.37 7.93 4.45
CA ARG A 102 6.36 8.57 5.34
C ARG A 102 7.14 7.49 6.10
N ASP A 103 8.47 7.59 6.08
CA ASP A 103 9.38 6.53 6.58
C ASP A 103 9.04 5.15 5.95
N GLY A 104 8.68 5.19 4.66
CA GLY A 104 8.06 4.07 3.96
C GLY A 104 8.85 2.78 4.03
N SER A 105 10.17 2.84 3.89
CA SER A 105 11.02 1.65 3.90
C SER A 105 10.85 0.85 5.17
N ARG A 106 10.81 1.49 6.35
CA ARG A 106 10.69 0.77 7.62
C ARG A 106 9.32 0.14 7.78
N VAL A 107 8.25 0.88 7.51
CA VAL A 107 6.87 0.38 7.61
C VAL A 107 6.64 -0.77 6.63
N LEU A 108 7.15 -0.66 5.40
CA LEU A 108 7.02 -1.70 4.38
C LEU A 108 7.82 -2.96 4.75
N VAL A 109 9.04 -2.82 5.28
CA VAL A 109 9.83 -3.95 5.77
C VAL A 109 9.15 -4.62 6.97
N GLU A 110 8.65 -3.86 7.94
CA GLU A 110 7.89 -4.41 9.07
C GLU A 110 6.64 -5.17 8.60
N THR A 111 5.93 -4.61 7.61
CA THR A 111 4.77 -5.25 6.99
C THR A 111 5.15 -6.57 6.32
N PHE A 112 6.25 -6.57 5.56
CA PHE A 112 6.78 -7.77 4.91
C PHE A 112 7.14 -8.85 5.93
N LEU A 113 7.87 -8.51 6.99
CA LEU A 113 8.25 -9.44 8.06
C LEU A 113 7.01 -10.08 8.73
N GLN A 114 5.95 -9.31 8.97
CA GLN A 114 4.68 -9.83 9.52
C GLN A 114 3.92 -10.73 8.54
N GLN A 115 4.20 -10.65 7.24
CA GLN A 115 3.49 -11.43 6.22
C GLN A 115 4.14 -12.76 5.92
N ILE A 116 5.47 -12.82 6.05
CA ILE A 116 6.21 -14.07 5.91
C ILE A 116 6.20 -14.90 7.21
N GLU A 117 5.63 -14.37 8.29
CA GLU A 117 5.47 -15.11 9.54
C GLU A 117 4.61 -16.36 9.31
N GLY A 118 5.22 -17.54 9.51
CA GLY A 118 4.55 -18.83 9.30
C GLY A 118 4.61 -19.36 7.87
N ILE A 119 5.20 -18.64 6.91
CA ILE A 119 5.45 -19.16 5.55
C ILE A 119 6.65 -20.12 5.59
N PRO A 120 6.53 -21.35 5.03
CA PRO A 120 7.65 -22.28 4.89
C PRO A 120 8.82 -21.69 4.10
N GLY A 121 10.05 -22.04 4.46
CA GLY A 121 11.25 -21.45 3.84
C GLY A 121 11.44 -21.79 2.36
N ASP A 122 10.83 -22.87 1.87
CA ASP A 122 10.83 -23.29 0.47
C ASP A 122 9.74 -22.61 -0.38
N GLU A 123 8.81 -21.88 0.24
CA GLU A 123 7.80 -21.05 -0.43
C GLU A 123 8.23 -19.58 -0.56
N LEU A 124 9.40 -19.21 0.00
CA LEU A 124 9.93 -17.85 -0.02
C LEU A 124 11.19 -17.75 -0.88
N ASP A 125 11.05 -17.23 -2.10
CA ASP A 125 12.19 -16.91 -2.95
C ASP A 125 12.78 -15.53 -2.60
N ILE A 126 14.04 -15.50 -2.16
CA ILE A 126 14.77 -14.27 -1.82
C ILE A 126 16.02 -14.19 -2.69
N THR A 127 16.09 -13.13 -3.51
CA THR A 127 17.32 -12.79 -4.23
C THR A 127 18.20 -11.87 -3.37
N TRP A 128 19.41 -12.33 -3.03
CA TRP A 128 20.44 -11.52 -2.38
C TRP A 128 21.58 -11.21 -3.37
N LEU A 129 21.65 -9.97 -3.85
CA LEU A 129 22.59 -9.56 -4.90
C LEU A 129 23.33 -8.27 -4.52
N GLY A 130 24.67 -8.30 -4.57
CA GLY A 130 25.51 -7.11 -4.47
C GLY A 130 25.69 -6.46 -5.84
N LEU A 131 25.46 -5.14 -5.94
CA LEU A 131 25.57 -4.37 -7.18
C LEU A 131 26.52 -3.18 -7.00
N ARG A 132 27.32 -2.89 -8.04
CA ARG A 132 28.09 -1.65 -8.17
C ARG A 132 27.64 -0.93 -9.43
N LEU A 133 26.80 0.09 -9.25
CA LEU A 133 26.20 0.86 -10.34
C LEU A 133 26.64 2.33 -10.23
N ASN A 134 26.85 2.96 -11.37
CA ASN A 134 26.92 4.42 -11.44
C ASN A 134 25.49 5.01 -11.34
N ALA A 135 25.37 6.34 -11.32
CA ALA A 135 24.07 7.01 -11.19
C ALA A 135 23.11 6.68 -12.36
N GLU A 136 23.65 6.54 -13.57
CA GLU A 136 22.88 6.21 -14.78
C GLU A 136 22.28 4.81 -14.70
N HIS A 137 23.09 3.78 -14.45
CA HIS A 137 22.61 2.39 -14.35
C HIS A 137 21.75 2.16 -13.11
N MET A 138 21.95 2.93 -12.03
CA MET A 138 21.06 2.90 -10.86
C MET A 138 19.66 3.42 -11.22
N ALA A 139 19.58 4.54 -11.95
CA ALA A 139 18.33 5.07 -12.44
C ALA A 139 17.66 4.10 -13.45
N GLU A 140 18.44 3.50 -14.36
CA GLU A 140 17.93 2.50 -15.29
C GLU A 140 17.32 1.30 -14.56
N LEU A 141 18.04 0.68 -13.62
CA LEU A 141 17.55 -0.47 -12.87
C LEU A 141 16.28 -0.13 -12.10
N SER A 142 16.27 1.02 -11.41
CA SER A 142 15.09 1.47 -10.66
C SER A 142 13.88 1.67 -11.56
N GLN A 143 14.07 2.26 -12.75
CA GLN A 143 12.99 2.48 -13.71
C GLN A 143 12.45 1.15 -14.24
N ARG A 144 13.33 0.22 -14.63
CA ARG A 144 12.92 -1.08 -15.18
C ARG A 144 12.17 -1.94 -14.16
N LEU A 145 12.59 -1.93 -12.88
CA LEU A 145 11.87 -2.60 -11.80
C LEU A 145 10.48 -2.01 -11.60
N HIS A 146 10.36 -0.68 -11.63
CA HIS A 146 9.08 0.01 -11.53
C HIS A 146 8.15 -0.33 -12.72
N ASP A 147 8.66 -0.24 -13.94
CA ASP A 147 7.90 -0.53 -15.16
C ASP A 147 7.39 -1.97 -15.18
N LEU A 148 8.23 -2.93 -14.77
CA LEU A 148 7.83 -4.33 -14.66
C LEU A 148 6.71 -4.53 -13.63
N ALA A 149 6.83 -3.91 -12.45
CA ALA A 149 5.80 -4.02 -11.42
C ALA A 149 4.48 -3.35 -11.87
N GLN A 150 4.57 -2.20 -12.54
CA GLN A 150 3.43 -1.48 -13.10
C GLN A 150 2.74 -2.30 -14.19
N GLU A 151 3.49 -2.94 -15.07
CA GLU A 151 2.99 -3.82 -16.12
C GLU A 151 2.12 -4.95 -15.54
N PHE A 152 2.60 -5.67 -14.53
CA PHE A 152 1.83 -6.75 -13.91
C PHE A 152 0.63 -6.25 -13.10
N LYS A 153 0.73 -5.06 -12.49
CA LYS A 153 -0.41 -4.43 -11.83
C LYS A 153 -1.53 -4.11 -12.83
N ASP A 154 -1.19 -3.54 -13.98
CA ASP A 154 -2.16 -3.10 -14.98
C ASP A 154 -2.82 -4.26 -15.74
N ARG A 155 -2.14 -5.41 -15.82
CA ARG A 155 -2.72 -6.66 -16.35
C ARG A 155 -3.88 -7.18 -15.50
N GLY A 156 -3.87 -6.89 -14.20
CA GLY A 156 -4.85 -7.40 -13.24
C GLY A 156 -4.60 -8.86 -12.84
N PRO A 157 -5.40 -9.40 -11.90
CA PRO A 157 -5.25 -10.79 -11.44
C PRO A 157 -5.74 -11.79 -12.48
N ASP A 158 -5.03 -12.92 -12.61
CA ASP A 158 -5.50 -14.06 -13.38
C ASP A 158 -6.71 -14.74 -12.68
N PRO A 159 -7.76 -15.16 -13.39
CA PRO A 159 -8.96 -15.76 -12.77
C PRO A 159 -8.69 -17.06 -11.99
N ASP A 160 -7.64 -17.79 -12.35
CA ASP A 160 -7.19 -19.06 -11.77
C ASP A 160 -5.84 -18.93 -11.05
N GLY A 161 -5.38 -17.72 -10.78
CA GLY A 161 -4.07 -17.45 -10.18
C GLY A 161 -4.05 -17.63 -8.66
N ASP A 162 -2.93 -18.15 -8.16
CA ASP A 162 -2.61 -18.14 -6.73
C ASP A 162 -2.19 -16.72 -6.26
N SER A 163 -2.36 -16.45 -4.97
CA SER A 163 -1.98 -15.16 -4.38
C SER A 163 -0.50 -15.11 -4.04
N TYR A 164 0.26 -14.27 -4.74
CA TYR A 164 1.68 -14.03 -4.48
C TYR A 164 1.96 -12.63 -3.92
N SER A 165 3.08 -12.50 -3.22
CA SER A 165 3.61 -11.25 -2.69
C SER A 165 4.97 -10.95 -3.31
N LEU A 166 5.07 -9.88 -4.11
CA LEU A 166 6.35 -9.34 -4.56
C LEU A 166 6.78 -8.17 -3.68
N PHE A 167 7.96 -8.28 -3.06
CA PHE A 167 8.59 -7.19 -2.32
C PHE A 167 10.02 -6.98 -2.83
N THR A 168 10.28 -5.81 -3.40
CA THR A 168 11.61 -5.44 -3.89
C THR A 168 12.18 -4.30 -3.05
N ALA A 169 13.37 -4.50 -2.48
CA ALA A 169 14.09 -3.46 -1.76
C ALA A 169 15.44 -3.21 -2.43
N LEU A 170 15.65 -1.97 -2.89
CA LEU A 170 16.92 -1.48 -3.39
C LEU A 170 17.45 -0.44 -2.40
N HIS A 171 18.64 -0.65 -1.86
CA HIS A 171 19.24 0.22 -0.86
C HIS A 171 20.74 0.41 -1.12
N THR A 172 21.30 1.47 -0.55
CA THR A 172 22.75 1.65 -0.55
C THR A 172 23.41 0.51 0.24
N ASP A 173 24.35 -0.20 -0.38
CA ASP A 173 25.21 -1.16 0.30
C ASP A 173 26.41 -0.43 0.94
N ARG A 174 26.67 -0.70 2.22
CA ARG A 174 27.81 -0.12 2.94
C ARG A 174 29.08 -0.95 2.70
N ASN A 175 29.45 -1.06 1.43
CA ASN A 175 30.56 -1.89 0.97
C ASN A 175 31.50 -1.06 0.07
N PRO A 176 32.47 -0.32 0.66
CA PRO A 176 33.32 0.59 -0.09
C PRO A 176 34.22 -0.18 -1.08
N PRO A 177 34.57 0.43 -2.23
CA PRO A 177 35.55 -0.16 -3.13
C PRO A 177 36.90 -0.29 -2.42
N THR A 178 37.62 -1.39 -2.72
CA THR A 178 39.04 -1.48 -2.39
C THR A 178 39.77 -0.31 -3.05
N PRO A 179 40.64 0.43 -2.33
CA PRO A 179 41.47 1.45 -2.95
C PRO A 179 42.26 0.87 -4.13
N PRO A 180 42.52 1.65 -5.20
CA PRO A 180 43.47 1.22 -6.22
C PRO A 180 44.83 0.93 -5.58
N ALA A 181 45.49 -0.14 -6.05
CA ALA A 181 46.82 -0.54 -5.61
C ALA A 181 47.89 0.51 -6.00
#